data_AF-A0A2U8X102-F1
#
_entry.id   AF-A0A2U8X102-F1
#
_cell.length_a   1.000
_cell.length_b   1.000
_cell.length_c   1.000
_cell.angle_alpha   90.00
_cell.angle_beta   90.00
_cell.angle_gamma   90.00
#
_symmetry.space_group_name_H-M   'P 1'
#
loop_
_entity.id
_entity.type
_entity.pdbx_description
1 polymer ?
#
loop_
_entity_poly.entity_id
_entity_poly.type
_entity_poly.pdbx_seq_one_letter_code
_entity_poly.pdbx_strand_id
1 'polypeptide(L)' 'MDEAARTKARKLAAKRINERLKLLASFFNALALGVIGAGVIIPTVADMTRAWPKSLVWLVTGLVLHCAAQSAFTFLRSED' A
#
# COMPACT_ATOMS: atom_id res chain seq x y z
N MET A 1 -4.26 20.92 -34.77
CA MET A 1 -4.35 19.95 -33.66
C MET A 1 -5.15 20.58 -32.54
N ASP A 2 -6.37 20.08 -32.31
CA ASP A 2 -7.29 20.61 -31.30
C ASP A 2 -6.68 20.58 -29.89
N GLU A 3 -6.63 21.76 -29.26
CA GLU A 3 -6.12 21.93 -27.90
C GLU A 3 -6.97 21.16 -26.89
N ALA A 4 -8.29 21.11 -27.14
CA ALA A 4 -9.23 20.28 -26.38
C ALA A 4 -8.89 18.78 -26.41
N ALA A 5 -8.39 18.27 -27.55
CA ALA A 5 -8.03 16.86 -27.68
C ALA A 5 -6.78 16.50 -26.85
N ARG A 6 -5.79 17.41 -26.80
CA ARG A 6 -4.58 17.23 -25.98
C ARG A 6 -4.88 17.26 -24.48
N THR A 7 -5.79 18.13 -24.04
CA THR A 7 -6.21 18.20 -22.64
C THR A 7 -6.96 16.94 -22.20
N LYS A 8 -7.86 16.43 -23.05
CA LYS A 8 -8.56 15.16 -22.80
C LYS A 8 -7.59 13.98 -22.71
N ALA A 9 -6.60 13.90 -23.61
CA ALA A 9 -5.58 12.85 -23.58
C ALA A 9 -4.72 12.90 -22.30
N ARG A 10 -4.32 14.10 -21.84
CA ARG A 10 -3.59 14.27 -20.58
C ARG A 10 -4.42 13.85 -19.36
N LYS A 11 -5.71 14.21 -19.31
CA LYS A 11 -6.61 13.79 -18.23
C LYS A 11 -6.81 12.27 -18.21
N LEU A 12 -7.00 11.64 -19.37
CA LEU A 12 -7.12 10.19 -19.49
C LEU A 12 -5.85 9.45 -19.02
N ALA A 13 -4.67 9.97 -19.39
CA ALA A 13 -3.40 9.41 -18.92
C ALA A 13 -3.24 9.53 -17.39
N ALA A 14 -3.59 10.68 -16.81
CA ALA A 14 -3.57 10.90 -15.37
C ALA A 14 -4.53 9.94 -14.63
N LYS A 15 -5.76 9.79 -15.14
CA LYS A 15 -6.77 8.90 -14.56
C LYS A 15 -6.30 7.43 -14.52
N ARG A 16 -5.68 6.96 -15.60
CA ARG A 16 -5.15 5.58 -15.71
C ARG A 16 -4.01 5.31 -14.72
N ILE A 17 -3.16 6.30 -14.48
CA ILE A 17 -2.09 6.22 -13.47
C ILE A 17 -2.70 6.22 -12.06
N ASN A 18 -3.68 7.07 -11.79
CA ASN A 18 -4.38 7.13 -10.51
C ASN A 18 -5.07 5.80 -10.15
N GLU A 19 -5.73 5.13 -11.11
CA GLU A 19 -6.32 3.80 -10.87
C GLU A 19 -5.27 2.73 -10.55
N ARG A 20 -4.14 2.73 -11.25
CA ARG A 20 -3.03 1.80 -10.98
C ARG A 20 -2.42 2.02 -9.59
N LEU A 21 -2.24 3.28 -9.19
CA LEU A 21 -1.75 3.62 -7.86
C LEU A 21 -2.74 3.22 -6.76
N LYS A 22 -4.04 3.40 -6.98
CA LYS A 22 -5.09 2.93 -6.06
C LYS A 22 -5.05 1.41 -5.88
N LEU A 23 -4.93 0.65 -6.97
CA LEU A 23 -4.81 -0.81 -6.91
C LEU A 23 -3.53 -1.24 -6.17
N LEU A 24 -2.41 -0.58 -6.44
CA LEU A 24 -1.14 -0.87 -5.78
C LEU A 24 -1.20 -0.57 -4.27
N ALA A 25 -1.82 0.54 -3.88
CA ALA A 25 -2.03 0.89 -2.48
C ALA A 25 -2.92 -0.14 -1.76
N SER A 26 -4.00 -0.59 -2.40
CA SER A 26 -4.87 -1.65 -1.87
C SER A 26 -4.12 -2.97 -1.70
N PHE A 27 -3.27 -3.33 -2.68
CA PHE A 27 -2.42 -4.52 -2.60
C PHE A 27 -1.45 -4.46 -1.43
N PHE A 28 -0.72 -3.35 -1.25
CA PHE A 28 0.19 -3.18 -0.11
C PHE A 28 -0.55 -3.16 1.22
N ASN A 29 -1.76 -2.61 1.29
CA ASN A 29 -2.57 -2.63 2.52
C ASN A 29 -3.03 -4.06 2.88
N ALA A 30 -3.49 -4.84 1.90
CA ALA A 30 -3.85 -6.23 2.11
C ALA A 30 -2.64 -7.09 2.52
N LEU A 31 -1.48 -6.84 1.90
CA LEU A 31 -0.24 -7.52 2.23
C LEU A 31 0.25 -7.14 3.63
N ALA A 32 0.08 -5.88 4.06
CA ALA A 32 0.41 -5.43 5.41
C ALA A 32 -0.45 -6.15 6.46
N LEU A 33 -1.76 -6.24 6.23
CA LEU A 33 -2.66 -7.01 7.08
C LEU A 33 -2.29 -8.50 7.14
N GLY A 34 -1.93 -9.10 6.00
CA GLY A 34 -1.46 -10.49 5.95
C GLY A 34 -0.17 -10.73 6.73
N VAL A 35 0.81 -9.83 6.58
CA VAL A 35 2.12 -9.86 7.27
C VAL A 35 1.96 -9.67 8.77
N ILE A 36 1.15 -8.70 9.20
CA ILE A 36 0.85 -8.46 10.62
C ILE A 36 0.07 -9.65 11.19
N GLY A 37 -0.96 -10.13 10.49
CA GLY A 37 -1.75 -11.29 10.89
C GLY A 37 -0.90 -12.53 11.07
N ALA A 38 -0.07 -12.88 10.08
CA ALA A 38 0.85 -14.02 10.17
C ALA A 38 1.90 -13.83 11.29
N GLY A 39 2.44 -12.62 11.42
CA GLY A 39 3.43 -12.27 12.44
C GLY A 39 2.90 -12.21 13.88
N VAL A 40 1.58 -12.21 14.07
CA VAL A 40 0.92 -12.31 15.39
C VAL A 40 0.37 -13.72 15.62
N ILE A 41 -0.35 -14.30 14.65
CA ILE A 41 -0.98 -15.62 14.78
C ILE A 41 0.06 -16.74 14.95
N ILE A 42 1.08 -16.80 14.09
CA ILE A 42 2.11 -17.85 14.13
C ILE A 42 2.83 -17.91 15.49
N PRO A 43 3.34 -16.80 16.05
CA PRO A 43 4.01 -16.84 17.35
C PRO A 43 3.05 -17.07 18.53
N THR A 44 1.78 -16.67 18.41
CA THR A 44 0.76 -16.97 19.43
C THR A 44 0.49 -18.48 19.52
N VAL A 45 0.57 -19.20 18.39
CA VAL A 45 0.39 -20.67 18.35
C VAL A 45 1.67 -21.42 18.78
N ALA A 46 2.85 -20.84 18.54
CA ALA A 46 4.12 -21.54 18.79
C ALA A 46 4.66 -21.38 20.22
N ASP A 47 4.88 -20.16 20.71
CA ASP A 47 5.37 -19.87 22.07
C ASP A 47 5.43 -18.35 22.32
N MET A 48 4.54 -17.81 23.17
CA MET A 48 4.31 -16.36 23.30
C MET A 48 5.51 -15.60 23.88
N THR A 49 6.27 -16.22 24.79
CA THR A 49 7.32 -15.57 25.59
C THR A 49 8.65 -15.42 24.86
N ARG A 50 8.96 -16.28 23.88
CA ARG A 50 10.22 -16.24 23.12
C ARG A 50 10.09 -15.54 21.77
N ALA A 51 8.85 -15.30 21.31
CA ALA A 51 8.58 -14.80 19.98
C ALA A 51 8.35 -13.28 19.88
N TRP A 52 8.21 -12.58 21.00
CA TRP A 52 7.99 -11.13 21.06
C TRP A 52 8.95 -10.27 20.21
N PRO A 53 10.29 -10.50 20.21
CA PRO A 53 11.19 -9.71 19.37
C PRO A 53 11.01 -9.99 17.87
N LYS A 54 10.57 -11.19 17.48
CA LYS A 54 10.22 -11.50 16.08
C LYS A 54 8.90 -10.85 15.68
N SER A 55 7.89 -10.85 16.55
CA SER A 55 6.63 -10.15 16.29
C SER A 55 6.83 -8.66 16.05
N LEU A 56 7.77 -8.01 16.75
CA LEU A 56 8.14 -6.61 16.49
C LEU A 56 8.68 -6.37 15.07
N VAL A 57 9.52 -7.28 14.54
CA VAL A 57 10.03 -7.17 13.15
C VAL A 57 8.90 -7.31 12.14
N TRP A 58 7.96 -8.22 12.37
CA TRP A 58 6.77 -8.36 11.52
C TRP A 58 5.84 -7.14 11.60
N LEU A 59 5.70 -6.54 12.79
CA LEU A 59 4.94 -5.30 13.01
C LEU A 59 5.59 -4.11 12.27
N VAL A 60 6.91 -3.96 12.36
CA VAL A 60 7.67 -2.92 11.64
C VAL A 60 7.60 -3.16 10.13
N THR A 61 7.69 -4.41 9.67
CA THR A 61 7.54 -4.76 8.25
C THR A 61 6.15 -4.39 7.74
N GLY A 62 5.10 -4.72 8.49
CA GLY A 62 3.73 -4.31 8.19
C GLY A 62 3.55 -2.79 8.17
N LEU A 63 4.18 -2.08 9.10
CA LEU A 63 4.14 -0.62 9.18
C LEU A 63 4.83 0.04 7.97
N VAL A 64 6.03 -0.44 7.60
CA VAL A 64 6.74 0.04 6.39
C VAL A 64 5.89 -0.17 5.15
N LEU A 65 5.20 -1.31 5.07
CA LEU A 65 4.34 -1.62 3.95
C LEU A 65 3.06 -0.77 3.92
N HIS A 66 2.51 -0.47 5.10
CA HIS A 66 1.39 0.46 5.25
C HIS A 66 1.79 1.90 4.88
N CYS A 67 2.97 2.37 5.33
CA CYS A 67 3.53 3.67 4.92
C CYS A 67 3.83 3.72 3.41
N ALA A 68 4.26 2.61 2.80
CA ALA A 68 4.43 2.52 1.35
C ALA A 68 3.09 2.65 0.60
N ALA A 69 2.03 2.02 1.10
CA ALA A 69 0.67 2.20 0.58
C ALA A 69 0.20 3.66 0.72
N GLN A 70 0.48 4.30 1.85
CA GLN A 70 0.11 5.69 2.12
C GLN A 70 0.91 6.67 1.23
N SER A 71 2.20 6.39 0.98
CA SER A 71 3.04 7.15 0.06
C SER A 71 2.55 7.03 -1.39
N ALA A 72 2.00 5.87 -1.78
CA ALA A 72 1.36 5.69 -3.08
C ALA A 72 0.09 6.56 -3.23
N PHE A 73 -0.64 6.81 -2.13
CA PHE A 73 -1.74 7.77 -2.11
C PHE A 73 -1.27 9.22 -2.19
N THR A 74 -0.13 9.58 -1.59
CA THR A 74 0.45 10.94 -1.73
C THR A 74 0.94 11.21 -3.16
N PHE A 75 1.31 10.16 -3.90
CA PHE A 75 1.66 10.24 -5.32
C PHE A 75 0.45 10.36 -6.25
N LEU A 76 -0.79 10.21 -5.75
CA LEU A 76 -1.95 10.64 -6.53
C LEU A 76 -1.84 12.15 -6.73
N ARG A 77 -1.54 12.53 -7.97
CA ARG A 77 -1.67 13.91 -8.40
C ARG A 77 -3.14 14.29 -8.27
N SER A 78 -3.41 15.24 -7.36
CA SER A 78 -4.72 15.84 -7.15
C SER A 78 -5.26 16.29 -8.49
N GLU A 79 -6.42 15.74 -8.85
CA GLU A 79 -7.15 16.04 -10.08
C GLU A 79 -7.96 17.34 -9.93
N ASP A 80 -7.37 18.34 -9.25
CA ASP A 80 -7.87 19.73 -9.19
C ASP A 80 -7.28 20.55 -10.34
#